data_AF-A0AAD0SLB6-F1
#
_entry.id   AF-A0AAD0SLB6-F1
#
_cell.length_a   1.000
_cell.length_b   1.000
_cell.length_c   1.000
_cell.angle_alpha   90.00
_cell.angle_beta   90.00
_cell.angle_gamma   90.00
#
_symmetry.space_group_name_H-M   'P 1'
#
loop_
_entity.id
_entity.type
_entity.pdbx_description
1 polymer ?
#
loop_
_entity_poly.entity_id
_entity_poly.type
_entity_poly.pdbx_seq_one_letter_code
_entity_poly.pdbx_strand_id
1 'polypeptide(L)'
;MKKYIFTIFLLCLNLFALDNRTVLALSNVIEREEQIAYNFEKYILNEFKIPTMNDLLKDNQNPEDSYYLGSNFSLKNMFGKDLAFFSGSNDKLAIAIDSKKYSDEFIKLYYKRDLYRDRTSVYEKDEKLQYVKIVLKSKEAQNLFKILNNGDTILKVDDYSKCEANKYCINPKDNQKTIRKYTLNDSHIIYNIKDMEKGAIFISKRINNPPLKEDDPIYIEMGFEDLNIGTIIYSDGKKYIKIIASEDGKPRIYGVE
;
A
#
# COMPACT_ATOMS: atom_id res chain seq x y z
N MET A 1 37.29 -50.62 -9.60
CA MET A 1 36.88 -49.22 -9.87
C MET A 1 35.38 -49.04 -10.18
N LYS A 2 34.75 -49.80 -11.08
CA LYS A 2 33.32 -49.63 -11.42
C LYS A 2 32.32 -49.82 -10.25
N LYS A 3 32.61 -50.71 -9.28
CA LYS A 3 31.71 -50.93 -8.12
C LYS A 3 31.69 -49.75 -7.12
N TYR A 4 32.79 -49.03 -6.97
CA TYR A 4 32.89 -47.87 -6.05
C TYR A 4 32.19 -46.62 -6.60
N ILE A 5 32.14 -46.45 -7.93
CA ILE A 5 31.43 -45.33 -8.56
C ILE A 5 29.91 -45.45 -8.35
N PHE A 6 29.37 -46.67 -8.34
CA PHE A 6 27.95 -46.91 -8.12
C PHE A 6 27.52 -46.70 -6.66
N THR A 7 28.41 -46.99 -5.69
CA THR A 7 28.13 -46.76 -4.26
C THR A 7 28.17 -45.27 -3.91
N ILE A 8 29.06 -44.50 -4.54
CA ILE A 8 29.09 -43.03 -4.38
C ILE A 8 27.82 -42.39 -4.96
N PHE A 9 27.32 -42.90 -6.10
CA PHE A 9 26.08 -42.41 -6.70
C PHE A 9 24.83 -42.70 -5.83
N LEU A 10 24.76 -43.86 -5.17
CA LEU A 10 23.68 -44.20 -4.24
C LEU A 10 23.76 -43.42 -2.90
N LEU A 11 24.96 -43.06 -2.45
CA LEU A 11 25.15 -42.22 -1.27
C LEU A 11 24.76 -40.75 -1.54
N CYS A 12 25.03 -40.23 -2.74
CA CYS A 12 24.62 -38.87 -3.11
C CYS A 12 23.09 -38.70 -3.26
N LEU A 13 22.37 -39.73 -3.73
CA LEU A 13 20.91 -39.66 -3.88
C LEU A 13 20.15 -39.58 -2.54
N ASN A 14 20.73 -40.11 -1.46
CA ASN A 14 20.13 -40.06 -0.12
C ASN A 14 20.46 -38.75 0.64
N LEU A 15 21.45 -37.97 0.19
CA LEU A 15 21.86 -36.72 0.83
C LEU A 15 21.00 -35.50 0.43
N PHE A 16 20.16 -35.61 -0.59
CA PHE A 16 19.34 -34.51 -1.11
C PHE A 16 17.82 -34.76 -1.06
N ALA A 17 17.40 -35.86 -0.44
CA ALA A 17 15.97 -36.15 -0.27
C ALA A 17 15.43 -35.40 0.95
N LEU A 18 15.11 -34.10 0.78
CA LEU A 18 14.19 -33.42 1.68
C LEU A 18 12.85 -34.15 1.63
N ASP A 19 12.30 -34.46 2.80
CA ASP A 19 11.01 -35.13 2.84
C ASP A 19 9.91 -34.20 2.30
N ASN A 20 8.89 -34.80 1.67
CA ASN A 20 7.77 -34.03 1.11
C ASN A 20 7.07 -33.17 2.17
N ARG A 21 7.18 -33.52 3.47
CA ARG A 21 6.57 -32.77 4.56
C ARG A 21 7.28 -31.44 4.80
N THR A 22 8.60 -31.39 4.65
CA THR A 22 9.40 -30.18 4.82
C THR A 22 9.14 -29.21 3.68
N VAL A 23 9.06 -29.71 2.45
CA VAL A 23 8.69 -28.90 1.29
C VAL A 23 7.28 -28.34 1.46
N LEU A 24 6.31 -29.19 1.84
CA LEU A 24 4.93 -28.75 2.09
C LEU A 24 4.85 -27.72 3.22
N ALA A 25 5.57 -27.93 4.32
CA ALA A 25 5.60 -27.00 5.43
C ALA A 25 6.17 -25.64 5.00
N LEU A 26 7.18 -25.62 4.13
CA LEU A 26 7.76 -24.38 3.61
C LEU A 26 6.80 -23.67 2.66
N SER A 27 6.11 -24.39 1.78
CA SER A 27 5.03 -23.83 0.95
C SER A 27 3.94 -23.20 1.82
N ASN A 28 3.51 -23.88 2.88
CA ASN A 28 2.51 -23.34 3.83
C ASN A 28 3.00 -22.08 4.56
N VAL A 29 4.31 -21.87 4.71
CA VAL A 29 4.85 -20.60 5.24
C VAL A 29 4.71 -19.50 4.19
N ILE A 30 5.13 -19.77 2.95
CA ILE A 30 5.02 -18.80 1.84
C ILE A 30 3.55 -18.41 1.62
N GLU A 31 2.63 -19.37 1.59
CA GLU A 31 1.19 -19.12 1.44
C GLU A 31 0.63 -18.23 2.54
N ARG A 32 1.08 -18.42 3.80
CA ARG A 32 0.65 -17.56 4.91
C ARG A 32 1.23 -16.16 4.81
N GLU A 33 2.46 -16.00 4.35
CA GLU A 33 3.04 -14.67 4.04
C GLU A 33 2.23 -13.95 2.94
N GLU A 34 1.82 -14.68 1.90
CA GLU A 34 0.94 -14.17 0.84
C GLU A 34 -0.44 -13.77 1.38
N GLN A 35 -1.03 -14.56 2.27
CA GLN A 35 -2.31 -14.24 2.92
C GLN A 35 -2.20 -12.99 3.82
N ILE A 36 -1.09 -12.82 4.54
CA ILE A 36 -0.81 -11.60 5.30
C ILE A 36 -0.72 -10.41 4.35
N ALA A 37 0.04 -10.52 3.25
CA ALA A 37 0.19 -9.45 2.26
C ALA A 37 -1.13 -9.07 1.57
N TYR A 38 -1.96 -10.05 1.23
CA TYR A 38 -3.31 -9.83 0.69
C TYR A 38 -4.18 -9.04 1.67
N ASN A 39 -4.22 -9.45 2.93
CA ASN A 39 -5.03 -8.79 3.96
C ASN A 39 -4.47 -7.43 4.37
N PHE A 40 -3.15 -7.23 4.29
CA PHE A 40 -2.53 -5.93 4.47
C PHE A 40 -3.06 -4.91 3.46
N GLU A 41 -3.10 -5.27 2.17
CA GLU A 41 -3.67 -4.40 1.13
C GLU A 41 -5.17 -4.14 1.37
N LYS A 42 -5.94 -5.19 1.65
CA LYS A 42 -7.38 -5.08 1.95
C LYS A 42 -7.64 -4.14 3.13
N TYR A 43 -6.85 -4.24 4.20
CA TYR A 43 -6.98 -3.38 5.37
C TYR A 43 -6.70 -1.92 5.04
N ILE A 44 -5.66 -1.62 4.25
CA ILE A 44 -5.39 -0.24 3.83
C ILE A 44 -6.55 0.35 3.02
N LEU A 45 -7.14 -0.44 2.12
CA LEU A 45 -8.26 0.00 1.28
C LEU A 45 -9.54 0.24 2.08
N ASN A 46 -9.77 -0.53 3.14
CA ASN A 46 -10.99 -0.45 3.94
C ASN A 46 -10.86 0.49 5.13
N GLU A 47 -9.72 0.47 5.82
CA GLU A 47 -9.47 1.21 7.06
C GLU A 47 -8.70 2.51 6.87
N PHE A 48 -8.06 2.70 5.73
CA PHE A 48 -7.20 3.87 5.44
C PHE A 48 -6.13 4.08 6.51
N LYS A 49 -5.58 2.97 7.04
CA LYS A 49 -4.53 2.92 8.06
C LYS A 49 -3.56 1.79 7.75
N ILE A 50 -2.32 1.91 8.23
CA ILE A 50 -1.34 0.82 8.19
C ILE A 50 -1.69 -0.16 9.31
N PRO A 51 -2.02 -1.43 9.01
CA PRO A 51 -2.39 -2.39 10.04
C PRO A 51 -1.21 -2.78 10.92
N THR A 52 -1.50 -3.10 12.18
CA THR A 52 -0.64 -3.96 13.00
C THR A 52 -1.00 -5.43 12.80
N MET A 53 -0.15 -6.36 13.24
CA MET A 53 -0.46 -7.79 13.13
C MET A 53 -1.73 -8.14 13.91
N ASN A 54 -1.93 -7.50 15.06
CA ASN A 54 -3.14 -7.67 15.85
C ASN A 54 -4.39 -7.19 15.10
N ASP A 55 -4.29 -6.13 14.30
CA ASP A 55 -5.44 -5.65 13.52
C ASP A 55 -5.84 -6.66 12.43
N LEU A 56 -4.88 -7.39 11.86
CA LEU A 56 -5.17 -8.43 10.87
C LEU A 56 -5.74 -9.72 11.51
N LEU A 57 -5.34 -10.02 12.75
CA LEU A 57 -5.76 -11.21 13.51
C LEU A 57 -7.07 -11.04 14.29
N LYS A 58 -7.55 -9.80 14.47
CA LYS A 58 -8.81 -9.56 15.17
C LYS A 58 -9.94 -10.27 14.45
N ASP A 59 -10.66 -11.11 15.20
CA ASP A 59 -12.00 -11.52 14.80
C ASP A 59 -12.93 -10.33 14.97
N ASN A 60 -13.66 -9.99 13.91
CA ASN A 60 -14.70 -8.98 14.04
C ASN A 60 -15.93 -9.58 14.75
N GLN A 61 -16.46 -8.80 15.69
CA GLN A 61 -17.70 -9.12 16.40
C GLN A 61 -18.94 -8.85 15.54
N ASN A 62 -18.78 -8.20 14.38
CA ASN A 62 -19.86 -7.87 13.46
C ASN A 62 -19.76 -8.70 12.16
N PRO A 63 -20.79 -9.47 11.78
CA PRO A 63 -20.78 -10.34 10.61
C PRO A 63 -20.80 -9.59 9.26
N GLU A 64 -21.03 -8.27 9.27
CA GLU A 64 -20.99 -7.43 8.06
C GLU A 64 -19.60 -6.81 7.78
N ASP A 65 -18.69 -6.87 8.75
CA ASP A 65 -17.34 -6.32 8.58
C ASP A 65 -16.43 -7.34 7.87
N SER A 66 -15.62 -6.84 6.94
CA SER A 66 -14.78 -7.69 6.09
C SER A 66 -13.79 -8.54 6.91
N TYR A 67 -13.91 -9.87 6.86
CA TYR A 67 -12.92 -10.79 7.43
C TYR A 67 -11.51 -10.49 6.89
N TYR A 68 -10.53 -10.32 7.78
CA TYR A 68 -9.10 -10.24 7.44
C TYR A 68 -8.46 -11.64 7.50
N LEU A 69 -7.56 -11.90 8.46
CA LEU A 69 -7.01 -13.25 8.69
C LEU A 69 -7.86 -14.04 9.70
N GLY A 70 -8.40 -13.37 10.71
CA GLY A 70 -9.14 -13.98 11.81
C GLY A 70 -8.25 -14.59 12.89
N SER A 71 -8.82 -14.86 14.06
CA SER A 71 -8.09 -15.29 15.26
C SER A 71 -7.55 -16.72 15.16
N ASN A 72 -8.16 -17.54 14.30
CA ASN A 72 -7.72 -18.91 14.02
C ASN A 72 -6.48 -18.96 13.11
N PHE A 73 -6.03 -17.82 12.56
CA PHE A 73 -4.84 -17.78 11.72
C PHE A 73 -3.58 -17.99 12.57
N SER A 74 -2.82 -19.04 12.25
CA SER A 74 -1.60 -19.37 12.99
C SER A 74 -0.40 -18.63 12.41
N LEU A 75 0.25 -17.82 13.26
CA LEU A 75 1.56 -17.23 12.97
C LEU A 75 2.72 -18.22 13.21
N LYS A 76 2.45 -19.36 13.86
CA LYS A 76 3.51 -20.29 14.27
C LYS A 76 4.22 -20.91 13.09
N ASN A 77 5.55 -20.98 13.17
CA ASN A 77 6.37 -21.55 12.11
C ASN A 77 7.42 -22.51 12.67
N MET A 78 7.58 -23.66 12.02
CA MET A 78 8.59 -24.65 12.41
C MET A 78 10.02 -24.30 11.99
N PHE A 79 10.17 -23.41 10.99
CA PHE A 79 11.46 -23.04 10.41
C PHE A 79 12.26 -22.00 11.20
N GLY A 80 11.76 -21.56 12.35
CA GLY A 80 12.50 -20.68 13.25
C GLY A 80 11.59 -19.65 13.89
N LYS A 81 11.41 -18.52 13.20
CA LYS A 81 10.65 -17.38 13.72
C LYS A 81 9.20 -17.47 13.29
N ASP A 82 8.30 -17.12 14.20
CA ASP A 82 6.90 -16.91 13.91
C ASP A 82 6.72 -15.77 12.89
N LEU A 83 5.66 -15.86 12.11
CA LEU A 83 5.31 -14.85 11.11
C LEU A 83 4.96 -13.55 11.83
N ALA A 84 5.67 -12.47 11.49
CA ALA A 84 5.49 -11.17 12.09
C ALA A 84 5.94 -10.07 11.12
N PHE A 85 5.47 -8.84 11.37
CA PHE A 85 6.06 -7.68 10.72
C PHE A 85 7.51 -7.47 11.15
N PHE A 86 8.30 -6.89 10.25
CA PHE A 86 9.68 -6.54 10.51
C PHE A 86 9.74 -5.38 11.53
N SER A 87 10.73 -5.41 12.42
CA SER A 87 10.84 -4.36 13.44
C SER A 87 11.03 -2.98 12.79
N GLY A 88 10.17 -2.04 13.14
CA GLY A 88 10.20 -0.67 12.61
C GLY A 88 9.58 -0.50 11.22
N SER A 89 8.91 -1.51 10.65
CA SER A 89 8.28 -1.43 9.32
C SER A 89 7.16 -2.46 9.19
N ASN A 90 5.92 -1.98 9.05
CA ASN A 90 4.73 -2.84 8.92
C ASN A 90 4.47 -3.28 7.47
N ASP A 91 5.20 -2.73 6.49
CA ASP A 91 5.14 -3.12 5.07
C ASP A 91 6.13 -4.25 4.71
N LYS A 92 6.81 -4.78 5.72
CA LYS A 92 7.78 -5.88 5.59
C LYS A 92 7.48 -6.95 6.62
N LEU A 93 7.66 -8.20 6.25
CA LEU A 93 7.62 -9.33 7.17
C LEU A 93 9.05 -9.72 7.56
N ALA A 94 9.22 -10.13 8.81
CA ALA A 94 10.46 -10.74 9.25
C ALA A 94 10.68 -12.08 8.52
N ILE A 95 11.94 -12.40 8.22
CA ILE A 95 12.28 -13.70 7.64
C ILE A 95 11.87 -14.81 8.61
N ALA A 96 11.01 -15.71 8.13
CA ALA A 96 10.48 -16.81 8.92
C ALA A 96 11.56 -17.89 9.18
N ILE A 97 12.51 -18.04 8.26
CA ILE A 97 13.56 -19.07 8.34
C ILE A 97 14.74 -18.59 9.18
N ASP A 98 15.03 -19.32 10.26
CA ASP A 98 16.26 -19.14 11.00
C ASP A 98 17.42 -19.87 10.31
N SER A 99 18.30 -19.10 9.67
CA SER A 99 19.47 -19.60 8.96
C SER A 99 20.48 -20.33 9.84
N LYS A 100 20.43 -20.15 11.17
CA LYS A 100 21.27 -20.92 12.12
C LYS A 100 20.70 -22.31 12.38
N LYS A 101 19.36 -22.44 12.38
CA LYS A 101 18.65 -23.70 12.62
C LYS A 101 18.52 -24.54 11.35
N TYR A 102 18.40 -23.89 10.19
CA TYR A 102 18.28 -24.55 8.89
C TYR A 102 19.37 -24.03 7.95
N SER A 103 20.52 -24.72 7.95
CA SER A 103 21.66 -24.41 7.08
C SER A 103 21.47 -24.88 5.64
N ASP A 104 20.53 -25.80 5.42
CA ASP A 104 20.20 -26.41 4.14
C ASP A 104 20.00 -25.36 3.03
N GLU A 105 20.81 -25.48 1.98
CA GLU A 105 20.83 -24.56 0.86
C GLU A 105 19.56 -24.67 0.00
N PHE A 106 18.98 -25.86 -0.13
CA PHE A 106 17.74 -26.07 -0.86
C PHE A 106 16.57 -25.37 -0.16
N ILE A 107 16.44 -25.48 1.17
CA ILE A 107 15.39 -24.78 1.92
C ILE A 107 15.46 -23.26 1.68
N LYS A 108 16.68 -22.71 1.72
CA LYS A 108 16.92 -21.29 1.44
C LYS A 108 16.53 -20.92 0.01
N LEU A 109 16.96 -21.70 -0.98
CA LEU A 109 16.64 -21.46 -2.38
C LEU A 109 15.14 -21.57 -2.66
N TYR A 110 14.46 -22.55 -2.05
CA TYR A 110 13.03 -22.73 -2.21
C TYR A 110 12.25 -21.56 -1.61
N TYR A 111 12.63 -21.09 -0.42
CA TYR A 111 11.98 -19.95 0.23
C TYR A 111 12.12 -18.64 -0.55
N LYS A 112 13.29 -18.46 -1.21
CA LYS A 112 13.58 -17.34 -2.11
C LYS A 112 12.85 -17.43 -3.45
N ARG A 113 12.20 -18.55 -3.76
CA ARG A 113 11.67 -18.78 -5.10
C ARG A 113 10.43 -17.95 -5.36
N ASP A 114 10.55 -16.98 -6.26
CA ASP A 114 9.46 -16.06 -6.62
C ASP A 114 8.26 -16.75 -7.29
N LEU A 115 8.42 -17.95 -7.86
CA LEU A 115 7.30 -18.66 -8.51
C LEU A 115 6.09 -18.90 -7.59
N TYR A 116 6.29 -18.89 -6.27
CA TYR A 116 5.23 -19.08 -5.28
C TYR A 116 4.76 -17.77 -4.64
N ARG A 117 5.23 -16.62 -5.14
CA ARG A 117 5.00 -15.32 -4.52
C ARG A 117 4.36 -14.38 -5.53
N ASP A 118 3.20 -13.83 -5.17
CA ASP A 118 2.49 -12.83 -5.97
C ASP A 118 2.51 -11.46 -5.29
N ARG A 119 2.22 -11.45 -3.99
CA ARG A 119 2.07 -10.24 -3.15
C ARG A 119 3.22 -10.08 -2.16
N THR A 120 4.21 -10.96 -2.22
CA THR A 120 5.43 -10.85 -1.45
C THR A 120 6.68 -10.95 -2.33
N SER A 121 7.81 -10.45 -1.84
CA SER A 121 9.10 -10.63 -2.50
C SER A 121 10.20 -10.69 -1.45
N VAL A 122 11.12 -11.63 -1.58
CA VAL A 122 12.20 -11.82 -0.59
C VAL A 122 13.33 -10.83 -0.88
N TYR A 123 13.72 -10.04 0.12
CA TYR A 123 14.87 -9.14 0.00
C TYR A 123 16.10 -9.72 0.68
N GLU A 124 17.22 -9.67 -0.05
CA GLU A 124 18.51 -10.19 0.35
C GLU A 124 19.59 -9.13 0.19
N LYS A 125 20.56 -9.13 1.12
CA LYS A 125 21.76 -8.30 1.06
C LYS A 125 22.94 -9.11 1.52
N ASP A 126 24.04 -9.10 0.76
CA ASP A 126 25.28 -9.83 1.07
C ASP A 126 25.02 -11.32 1.37
N GLU A 127 24.22 -11.97 0.51
CA GLU A 127 23.81 -13.38 0.62
C GLU A 127 23.04 -13.73 1.93
N LYS A 128 22.51 -12.70 2.60
CA LYS A 128 21.72 -12.85 3.82
C LYS A 128 20.31 -12.33 3.60
N LEU A 129 19.35 -13.21 3.86
CA LEU A 129 17.93 -12.88 3.95
C LEU A 129 17.70 -11.78 4.99
N GLN A 130 17.04 -10.70 4.60
CA GLN A 130 16.79 -9.55 5.47
C GLN A 130 15.32 -9.49 5.91
N TYR A 131 14.41 -9.46 4.95
CA TYR A 131 12.96 -9.36 5.16
C TYR A 131 12.21 -9.84 3.92
N VAL A 132 10.91 -10.07 4.06
CA VAL A 132 9.98 -10.27 2.95
C VAL A 132 9.20 -8.97 2.74
N LYS A 133 9.31 -8.36 1.56
CA LYS A 133 8.59 -7.14 1.20
C LYS A 133 7.15 -7.46 0.83
N ILE A 134 6.19 -6.68 1.32
CA ILE A 134 4.79 -6.73 0.84
C ILE A 134 4.67 -5.91 -0.45
N VAL A 135 4.02 -6.48 -1.45
CA VAL A 135 3.80 -5.88 -2.78
C VAL A 135 2.30 -5.59 -2.95
N LEU A 136 1.94 -4.32 -2.78
CA LEU A 136 0.58 -3.82 -3.03
C LEU A 136 0.28 -3.86 -4.53
N LYS A 137 -0.87 -4.44 -4.91
CA LYS A 137 -1.25 -4.65 -6.32
C LYS A 137 -2.03 -3.48 -6.90
N SER A 138 -3.00 -2.95 -6.17
CA SER A 138 -3.82 -1.83 -6.65
C SER A 138 -3.08 -0.50 -6.54
N LYS A 139 -3.34 0.39 -7.52
CA LYS A 139 -2.81 1.76 -7.50
C LYS A 139 -3.39 2.55 -6.34
N GLU A 140 -4.66 2.29 -6.01
CA GLU A 140 -5.30 2.90 -4.85
C GLU A 140 -4.56 2.56 -3.55
N ALA A 141 -4.28 1.27 -3.29
CA ALA A 141 -3.54 0.88 -2.09
C ALA A 141 -2.11 1.45 -2.07
N GLN A 142 -1.42 1.46 -3.21
CA GLN A 142 -0.09 2.05 -3.32
C GLN A 142 -0.10 3.54 -2.93
N ASN A 143 -1.08 4.30 -3.41
CA ASN A 143 -1.19 5.73 -3.13
C ASN A 143 -1.61 6.01 -1.68
N LEU A 144 -2.58 5.27 -1.14
CA LEU A 144 -2.97 5.36 0.27
C LEU A 144 -1.80 5.01 1.20
N PHE A 145 -1.08 3.93 0.88
CA PHE A 145 0.11 3.53 1.64
C PHE A 145 1.18 4.62 1.59
N LYS A 146 1.41 5.25 0.44
CA LYS A 146 2.37 6.36 0.29
C LYS A 146 2.03 7.54 1.21
N ILE A 147 0.75 7.93 1.29
CA ILE A 147 0.28 8.97 2.22
C ILE A 147 0.61 8.56 3.66
N LEU A 148 0.16 7.39 4.08
CA LEU A 148 0.29 6.92 5.46
C LEU A 148 1.74 6.71 5.88
N ASN A 149 2.57 6.20 4.98
CA ASN A 149 3.99 5.95 5.25
C ASN A 149 4.81 7.25 5.35
N ASN A 150 4.31 8.37 4.81
CA ASN A 150 4.88 9.69 5.01
C ASN A 150 4.50 10.32 6.37
N GLY A 151 3.67 9.63 7.18
CA GLY A 151 3.21 10.10 8.48
C GLY A 151 1.91 10.91 8.43
N ASP A 152 1.30 11.07 7.25
CA ASP A 152 0.01 11.73 7.11
C ASP A 152 -1.12 10.84 7.67
N THR A 153 -2.20 11.48 8.13
CA THR A 153 -3.41 10.78 8.60
C THR A 153 -4.54 10.92 7.58
N ILE A 154 -5.27 9.82 7.35
CA ILE A 154 -6.50 9.80 6.55
C ILE A 154 -7.68 9.62 7.50
N LEU A 155 -8.57 10.61 7.58
CA LEU A 155 -9.77 10.59 8.40
C LEU A 155 -10.97 10.09 7.58
N LYS A 156 -11.65 9.07 8.10
CA LYS A 156 -12.96 8.67 7.58
C LYS A 156 -14.01 9.66 8.07
N VAL A 157 -14.75 10.27 7.17
CA VAL A 157 -15.81 11.24 7.50
C VAL A 157 -17.09 10.90 6.75
N ASP A 158 -18.24 11.00 7.42
CA ASP A 158 -19.54 10.88 6.74
C ASP A 158 -19.91 12.15 5.96
N ASP A 159 -19.31 13.28 6.35
CA ASP A 159 -19.46 14.59 5.73
C ASP A 159 -18.10 15.29 5.73
N TYR A 160 -17.68 15.79 4.57
CA TYR A 160 -16.41 16.50 4.39
C TYR A 160 -16.35 17.83 5.16
N SER A 161 -17.48 18.39 5.59
CA SER A 161 -17.49 19.55 6.51
C SER A 161 -16.81 19.27 7.85
N LYS A 162 -16.68 18.00 8.25
CA LYS A 162 -16.03 17.57 9.49
C LYS A 162 -14.54 17.28 9.32
N CYS A 163 -13.98 17.55 8.14
CA CYS A 163 -12.56 17.32 7.93
C CYS A 163 -11.71 18.31 8.73
N GLU A 164 -10.65 17.82 9.36
CA GLU A 164 -9.71 18.67 10.08
C GLU A 164 -8.69 19.32 9.13
N ALA A 165 -8.26 20.54 9.48
CA ALA A 165 -7.21 21.24 8.75
C ALA A 165 -5.90 20.42 8.70
N ASN A 166 -5.20 20.49 7.57
CA ASN A 166 -3.95 19.75 7.32
C ASN A 166 -4.08 18.22 7.38
N LYS A 167 -5.29 17.66 7.19
CA LYS A 167 -5.54 16.22 7.11
C LYS A 167 -6.05 15.81 5.73
N TYR A 168 -5.87 14.53 5.42
CA TYR A 168 -6.61 13.91 4.34
C TYR A 168 -7.93 13.39 4.90
N CYS A 169 -9.01 13.56 4.14
CA CYS A 169 -10.32 13.03 4.49
C CYS A 169 -10.91 12.25 3.34
N ILE A 170 -11.60 11.18 3.69
CA ILE A 170 -12.28 10.30 2.77
C ILE A 170 -13.69 10.04 3.28
N ASN A 171 -14.66 10.06 2.38
CA ASN A 171 -16.00 9.59 2.65
C ASN A 171 -16.18 8.21 2.01
N PRO A 172 -16.23 7.11 2.79
CA PRO A 172 -16.38 5.76 2.24
C PRO A 172 -17.70 5.54 1.49
N LYS A 173 -18.72 6.38 1.74
CA LYS A 173 -20.01 6.34 1.02
C LYS A 173 -19.96 7.06 -0.31
N ASP A 174 -18.91 7.85 -0.56
CA ASP A 174 -18.71 8.53 -1.84
C ASP A 174 -18.16 7.52 -2.86
N ASN A 175 -18.99 7.19 -3.85
CA ASN A 175 -18.66 6.21 -4.89
C ASN A 175 -17.54 6.68 -5.83
N GLN A 176 -17.07 7.93 -5.71
CA GLN A 176 -16.07 8.49 -6.62
C GLN A 176 -14.63 8.09 -6.31
N LYS A 177 -14.36 7.30 -5.25
CA LYS A 177 -12.99 6.90 -4.82
C LYS A 177 -12.05 8.12 -4.77
N THR A 178 -12.52 9.22 -4.20
CA THR A 178 -11.76 10.45 -4.04
C THR A 178 -11.24 10.61 -2.61
N ILE A 179 -10.20 11.41 -2.46
CA ILE A 179 -9.67 11.84 -1.17
C ILE A 179 -9.43 13.34 -1.20
N ARG A 180 -9.81 14.05 -0.14
CA ARG A 180 -9.63 15.51 -0.02
C ARG A 180 -8.51 15.82 0.95
N LYS A 181 -7.54 16.63 0.53
CA LYS A 181 -6.49 17.15 1.43
C LYS A 181 -6.83 18.58 1.80
N TYR A 182 -7.10 18.82 3.08
CA TYR A 182 -7.37 20.16 3.58
C TYR A 182 -6.07 20.87 3.93
N THR A 183 -5.99 22.15 3.59
CA THR A 183 -4.87 23.03 3.90
C THR A 183 -5.07 23.67 5.28
N LEU A 184 -4.09 24.46 5.75
CA LEU A 184 -4.19 25.22 6.99
C LEU A 184 -5.31 26.29 6.96
N ASN A 185 -5.72 26.73 5.77
CA ASN A 185 -6.73 27.78 5.58
C ASN A 185 -8.10 27.21 5.18
N ASP A 186 -8.36 25.93 5.46
CA ASP A 186 -9.63 25.24 5.17
C ASP A 186 -10.01 25.15 3.67
N SER A 187 -9.08 25.51 2.80
CA SER A 187 -9.16 25.19 1.37
C SER A 187 -8.73 23.73 1.17
N HIS A 188 -9.32 23.02 0.21
CA HIS A 188 -8.95 21.62 -0.04
C HIS A 188 -8.64 21.33 -1.51
N ILE A 189 -7.86 20.28 -1.70
CA ILE A 189 -7.52 19.70 -3.00
C ILE A 189 -8.16 18.31 -3.05
N ILE A 190 -8.86 18.00 -4.14
CA ILE A 190 -9.47 16.69 -4.37
C ILE A 190 -8.53 15.84 -5.24
N TYR A 191 -8.37 14.58 -4.89
CA TYR A 191 -7.59 13.63 -5.66
C TYR A 191 -8.43 12.40 -5.97
N ASN A 192 -8.32 11.90 -7.19
CA ASN A 192 -8.67 10.51 -7.46
C ASN A 192 -7.61 9.60 -6.83
N ILE A 193 -8.02 8.65 -5.98
CA ILE A 193 -7.08 7.82 -5.22
C ILE A 193 -6.23 6.94 -6.15
N LYS A 194 -6.72 6.56 -7.33
CA LYS A 194 -5.99 5.72 -8.29
C LYS A 194 -4.89 6.50 -9.03
N ASP A 195 -5.16 7.76 -9.36
CA ASP A 195 -4.32 8.59 -10.25
C ASP A 195 -3.72 9.82 -9.55
N MET A 196 -3.38 9.70 -8.27
CA MET A 196 -2.82 10.81 -7.47
C MET A 196 -1.55 11.46 -8.07
N GLU A 197 -0.73 10.69 -8.81
CA GLU A 197 0.54 11.16 -9.38
C GLU A 197 0.37 11.95 -10.68
N LYS A 198 -0.81 11.92 -11.33
CA LYS A 198 -1.07 12.57 -12.62
C LYS A 198 -1.71 13.97 -12.51
N GLY A 199 -1.77 14.51 -11.30
CA GLY A 199 -2.24 15.88 -11.05
C GLY A 199 -3.64 15.92 -10.47
N ALA A 200 -3.81 16.80 -9.50
CA ALA A 200 -5.07 17.13 -8.87
C ALA A 200 -6.13 17.50 -9.91
N ILE A 201 -7.37 17.11 -9.66
CA ILE A 201 -8.50 17.80 -10.27
C ILE A 201 -9.19 18.50 -9.09
N PHE A 202 -9.47 19.80 -9.24
CA PHE A 202 -10.27 20.64 -8.34
C PHE A 202 -9.55 21.30 -7.15
N ILE A 203 -9.55 22.64 -7.16
CA ILE A 203 -9.20 23.53 -6.05
C ILE A 203 -10.45 24.32 -5.69
N SER A 204 -10.95 24.20 -4.46
CA SER A 204 -11.95 25.13 -3.94
C SER A 204 -11.23 26.39 -3.45
N LYS A 205 -11.54 27.57 -4.01
CA LYS A 205 -11.13 28.85 -3.42
C LYS A 205 -12.36 29.59 -2.90
N ARG A 206 -12.35 29.98 -1.63
CA ARG A 206 -13.27 31.00 -1.10
C ARG A 206 -12.85 32.34 -1.71
N ILE A 207 -13.60 32.85 -2.69
CA ILE A 207 -13.32 34.18 -3.28
C ILE A 207 -13.95 35.23 -2.34
N ASN A 208 -13.12 36.07 -1.73
CA ASN A 208 -13.61 37.24 -1.00
C ASN A 208 -13.61 38.51 -1.88
N ASN A 209 -14.78 39.18 -1.90
CA ASN A 209 -15.13 40.60 -2.18
C ASN A 209 -15.55 41.08 -3.60
N PRO A 210 -16.67 41.85 -3.75
CA PRO A 210 -17.99 41.78 -3.05
C PRO A 210 -19.24 42.03 -3.97
N PRO A 211 -20.51 41.94 -3.48
CA PRO A 211 -21.06 41.12 -2.40
C PRO A 211 -21.98 40.00 -2.96
N LEU A 212 -21.76 38.76 -2.53
CA LEU A 212 -22.76 37.69 -2.66
C LEU A 212 -23.65 37.71 -1.41
N LYS A 213 -24.93 37.39 -1.61
CA LYS A 213 -25.96 37.45 -0.55
C LYS A 213 -25.72 36.33 0.46
N GLU A 214 -26.38 36.47 1.62
CA GLU A 214 -26.16 35.72 2.86
C GLU A 214 -26.29 34.18 2.74
N ASP A 215 -26.76 33.69 1.58
CA ASP A 215 -27.17 32.30 1.35
C ASP A 215 -26.40 31.58 0.22
N ASP A 216 -25.35 32.17 -0.36
CA ASP A 216 -24.65 31.61 -1.54
C ASP A 216 -23.35 30.84 -1.20
N PRO A 217 -23.37 29.50 -0.99
CA PRO A 217 -22.19 28.68 -1.18
C PRO A 217 -22.09 28.30 -2.67
N ILE A 218 -21.37 29.10 -3.46
CA ILE A 218 -21.14 28.74 -4.86
C ILE A 218 -20.02 27.69 -4.93
N TYR A 219 -20.44 26.43 -4.94
CA TYR A 219 -19.65 25.27 -5.35
C TYR A 219 -19.49 25.31 -6.88
N ILE A 220 -18.27 25.17 -7.39
CA ILE A 220 -18.05 24.91 -8.83
C ILE A 220 -17.10 23.72 -8.96
N GLU A 221 -17.66 22.57 -9.31
CA GLU A 221 -16.93 21.42 -9.83
C GLU A 221 -16.70 21.65 -11.33
N MET A 222 -15.46 21.90 -11.76
CA MET A 222 -15.12 22.04 -13.18
C MET A 222 -13.85 21.26 -13.50
N GLY A 223 -13.89 20.43 -14.54
CA GLY A 223 -12.71 19.71 -15.03
C GLY A 223 -11.63 20.69 -15.48
N PHE A 224 -10.36 20.25 -15.55
CA PHE A 224 -9.28 21.14 -15.96
C PHE A 224 -9.57 21.81 -17.30
N GLU A 225 -10.16 21.09 -18.25
CA GLU A 225 -10.55 21.61 -19.57
C GLU A 225 -11.60 22.72 -19.47
N ASP A 226 -12.53 22.61 -18.52
CA ASP A 226 -13.64 23.55 -18.33
C ASP A 226 -13.25 24.81 -17.53
N LEU A 227 -12.06 24.82 -16.93
CA LEU A 227 -11.53 26.02 -16.28
C LEU A 227 -11.29 27.12 -17.33
N ASN A 228 -11.73 28.34 -17.03
CA ASN A 228 -11.38 29.49 -17.85
C ASN A 228 -9.86 29.69 -17.91
N ILE A 229 -9.34 30.09 -19.07
CA ILE A 229 -7.95 30.54 -19.20
C ILE A 229 -7.74 31.74 -18.30
N GLY A 230 -6.61 31.78 -17.59
CA GLY A 230 -6.31 32.79 -16.57
C GLY A 230 -6.69 32.36 -15.14
N THR A 231 -7.35 31.20 -14.96
CA THR A 231 -7.63 30.66 -13.63
C THR A 231 -6.34 30.44 -12.84
N ILE A 232 -6.29 30.99 -11.62
CA ILE A 232 -5.17 30.85 -10.69
C ILE A 232 -5.37 29.58 -9.86
N ILE A 233 -4.38 28.70 -9.90
CA ILE A 233 -4.33 27.38 -9.27
C ILE A 233 -3.26 27.44 -8.16
N TYR A 234 -3.57 27.04 -6.94
CA TYR A 234 -2.60 26.96 -5.84
C TYR A 234 -2.31 25.51 -5.49
N SER A 235 -1.04 25.10 -5.55
CA SER A 235 -0.61 23.74 -5.23
C SER A 235 0.78 23.78 -4.58
N ASP A 236 0.99 23.03 -3.50
CA ASP A 236 2.25 22.95 -2.75
C ASP A 236 2.86 24.32 -2.37
N GLY A 237 2.00 25.27 -1.97
CA GLY A 237 2.42 26.63 -1.60
C GLY A 237 2.87 27.50 -2.78
N LYS A 238 2.78 26.99 -4.01
CA LYS A 238 3.12 27.69 -5.25
C LYS A 238 1.86 28.09 -6.01
N LYS A 239 1.97 29.18 -6.75
CA LYS A 239 0.92 29.72 -7.60
C LYS A 239 1.14 29.23 -9.02
N TYR A 240 0.06 28.83 -9.66
CA TYR A 240 0.04 28.43 -11.06
C TYR A 240 -1.11 29.14 -11.76
N ILE A 241 -1.05 29.19 -13.09
CA ILE A 241 -2.09 29.76 -13.93
C ILE A 241 -2.37 28.84 -15.11
N LYS A 242 -3.65 28.62 -15.44
CA LYS A 242 -4.04 27.95 -16.68
C LYS A 242 -3.84 28.91 -17.85
N ILE A 243 -2.99 28.59 -18.80
CA ILE A 243 -2.80 29.37 -20.04
C ILE A 243 -2.82 28.47 -21.26
N ILE A 244 -2.99 29.06 -22.45
CA ILE A 244 -2.81 28.36 -23.72
C ILE A 244 -1.32 28.28 -24.03
N ALA A 245 -0.82 27.07 -24.26
CA ALA A 245 0.54 26.86 -24.72
C ALA A 245 0.69 27.36 -26.17
N SER A 246 1.73 28.16 -26.41
CA SER A 246 2.02 28.74 -27.72
C SER A 246 2.42 27.70 -28.78
N GLU A 247 2.81 26.51 -28.36
CA GLU A 247 3.32 25.43 -29.22
C GLU A 247 2.20 24.70 -29.97
N ASP A 248 1.10 24.41 -29.28
CA ASP A 248 0.03 23.53 -29.77
C ASP A 248 -1.38 24.08 -29.52
N GLY A 249 -1.50 25.28 -28.95
CA GLY A 249 -2.79 25.90 -28.65
C GLY A 249 -3.57 25.20 -27.55
N LYS A 250 -2.96 24.26 -26.80
CA LYS A 250 -3.65 23.50 -25.75
C LYS A 250 -3.52 24.16 -24.38
N PRO A 251 -4.54 24.03 -23.52
CA PRO A 251 -4.44 24.53 -22.15
C PRO A 251 -3.39 23.76 -21.35
N ARG A 252 -2.55 24.48 -20.61
CA ARG A 252 -1.55 23.93 -19.68
C ARG A 252 -1.47 24.75 -18.39
N ILE A 253 -0.85 24.17 -17.38
CA ILE A 253 -0.58 24.84 -16.10
C ILE A 253 0.83 25.41 -16.14
N TYR A 254 0.97 26.70 -15.84
CA TYR A 254 2.26 27.38 -15.76
C TYR A 254 2.51 27.89 -14.34
N GLY A 255 3.73 27.67 -13.84
CA GLY A 255 4.17 28.22 -12.56
C GLY A 255 4.27 29.74 -12.64
N VAL A 256 3.75 30.42 -11.62
CA VAL A 256 3.95 31.84 -11.40
C VAL A 256 4.87 31.93 -10.19
N GLU A 257 6.10 32.40 -10.40
CA GLU A 257 7.04 32.66 -9.31
C GLU A 257 6.44 33.59 -8.23
#